data_AF-A0A3M0XSI2-F1
#
_entry.id   AF-A0A3M0XSI2-F1
#
_cell.length_a   1.000
_cell.length_b   1.000
_cell.length_c   1.000
_cell.angle_alpha   90.00
_cell.angle_beta   90.00
_cell.angle_gamma   90.00
#
_symmetry.space_group_name_H-M   'P 1'
#
loop_
_entity.id
_entity.type
_entity.pdbx_description
1 polymer ?
#
loop_
_entity_poly.entity_id
_entity_poly.type
_entity_poly.pdbx_seq_one_letter_code
_entity_poly.pdbx_strand_id
1 'polypeptide(L)' 'LRRTSTIPYEIEFKVVDLKDVAAKTRTMPDEFIAPSGEDVTEAFIEYLRPLTGELPKPERL' A
#
# COMPACT_ATOMS: atom_id res chain seq x y z
N LEU A 1 -3.90 9.53 -7.79
CA LEU A 1 -4.30 9.46 -6.37
C LEU A 1 -3.05 9.63 -5.51
N ARG A 2 -3.06 10.56 -4.57
CA ARG A 2 -1.95 10.82 -3.63
C ARG A 2 -2.49 10.70 -2.22
N ARG A 3 -1.80 9.94 -1.35
CA ARG A 3 -2.10 9.90 0.10
C ARG A 3 -1.65 11.22 0.74
N THR A 4 -2.56 11.93 1.39
CA THR A 4 -2.31 13.21 2.07
C THR A 4 -2.16 13.05 3.58
N SER A 5 -2.89 12.12 4.18
CA SER A 5 -2.77 11.78 5.60
C SER A 5 -2.88 10.26 5.80
N THR A 6 -2.20 9.75 6.83
CA THR A 6 -2.26 8.33 7.22
C THR A 6 -3.27 8.10 8.35
N ILE A 7 -3.44 9.06 9.27
CA ILE A 7 -4.43 9.02 10.34
C ILE A 7 -4.99 10.46 10.54
N PRO A 8 -6.25 10.75 10.15
CA PRO A 8 -7.17 9.88 9.39
C PRO A 8 -6.62 9.60 7.98
N TYR A 9 -6.99 8.47 7.38
CA TYR A 9 -6.55 8.16 6.02
C TYR A 9 -7.26 9.07 5.01
N GLU A 10 -6.49 9.89 4.30
CA GLU A 10 -7.00 10.86 3.33
C GLU A 10 -6.26 10.77 2.00
N ILE A 11 -7.01 10.97 0.91
CA ILE A 11 -6.51 10.90 -0.46
C ILE A 11 -6.98 12.08 -1.30
N GLU A 12 -6.13 12.52 -2.22
CA GLU A 12 -6.44 13.54 -3.21
C GLU A 12 -6.34 12.96 -4.63
N PHE A 13 -7.27 13.36 -5.50
CA PHE A 13 -7.23 13.07 -6.92
C PHE A 13 -6.59 14.23 -7.67
N LYS A 14 -5.49 13.94 -8.37
CA LYS A 14 -4.83 14.88 -9.28
C LYS A 14 -4.84 14.32 -10.70
N VAL A 15 -4.98 15.20 -11.67
CA VAL A 15 -4.76 14.89 -13.09
C VAL A 15 -3.26 14.82 -13.33
N VAL A 16 -2.78 13.73 -13.92
CA VAL A 16 -1.38 13.52 -14.31
C VAL A 16 -1.33 13.33 -15.81
N ASP A 17 -0.33 13.91 -16.48
CA ASP A 17 -0.15 13.74 -17.92
C ASP A 17 0.06 12.26 -18.24
N LEU A 18 -0.57 11.76 -19.31
CA LEU A 18 -0.46 10.37 -19.74
C LEU A 18 0.99 9.97 -20.00
N LYS A 19 1.83 10.90 -20.46
CA LYS A 19 3.28 10.65 -20.68
C LYS A 19 4.03 10.33 -19.39
N ASP A 20 3.56 10.81 -18.24
CA ASP A 20 4.23 10.62 -16.95
C ASP A 20 3.88 9.28 -16.28
N VAL A 21 2.81 8.62 -16.71
CA VAL A 21 2.33 7.34 -16.15
C VAL A 21 2.41 6.17 -17.12
N ALA A 22 2.43 6.43 -18.43
CA ALA A 22 2.54 5.38 -19.43
C ALA A 22 3.82 4.56 -19.22
N ALA A 23 3.68 3.22 -19.20
CA ALA A 23 4.75 2.24 -19.00
C ALA A 23 5.51 2.28 -17.66
N LYS A 24 5.02 3.02 -16.64
CA LYS A 24 5.61 2.99 -15.29
C LYS A 24 4.91 1.97 -14.39
N THR A 25 5.63 0.91 -14.04
CA THR A 25 5.20 -0.05 -13.00
C THR A 25 5.68 0.45 -11.64
N ARG A 26 4.78 0.48 -10.66
CA ARG A 26 5.17 0.73 -9.27
C ARG A 26 5.67 -0.57 -8.67
N THR A 27 6.97 -0.70 -8.50
CA THR A 27 7.60 -1.84 -7.83
C THR A 27 7.30 -1.82 -6.33
N MET A 28 7.20 -3.00 -5.72
CA MET A 28 7.14 -3.14 -4.27
C MET A 28 8.48 -2.68 -3.68
N PRO A 29 8.49 -1.74 -2.72
CA PRO A 29 9.71 -1.36 -2.01
C PRO A 29 10.27 -2.53 -1.21
N ASP A 30 11.59 -2.68 -1.19
CA ASP A 30 12.28 -3.74 -0.42
C ASP A 30 12.01 -3.62 1.10
N GLU A 31 11.74 -2.41 1.58
CA GLU A 31 11.38 -2.13 2.98
C GLU A 31 10.08 -2.83 3.42
N PHE A 32 9.25 -3.28 2.48
CA PHE A 32 8.02 -4.01 2.76
C PHE A 32 8.25 -5.52 2.91
N ILE A 33 9.43 -6.03 2.57
CA ILE A 33 9.79 -7.44 2.63
C ILE A 33 10.66 -7.65 3.88
N ALA A 34 10.26 -8.59 4.73
CA ALA A 34 11.04 -8.94 5.91
C ALA A 34 12.43 -9.45 5.50
N PRO A 35 13.47 -9.31 6.35
CA PRO A 35 14.80 -9.84 6.03
C PRO A 35 14.83 -11.35 5.76
N SER A 36 13.82 -12.10 6.24
CA SER A 36 13.63 -13.52 5.93
C SER A 36 13.19 -13.79 4.49
N GLY A 37 12.65 -12.79 3.78
CA GLY A 37 12.13 -12.89 2.42
C GLY A 37 10.76 -13.57 2.29
N GLU A 38 10.22 -14.11 3.38
CA GLU A 38 8.98 -14.91 3.38
C GLU A 38 7.78 -14.18 4.00
N ASP A 39 8.03 -13.04 4.66
CA ASP A 39 7.02 -12.27 5.37
C ASP A 39 7.11 -10.79 5.01
N VAL A 40 6.09 -10.03 5.38
CA VAL A 40 6.00 -8.58 5.18
C VAL A 40 6.34 -7.83 6.45
N THR A 41 6.90 -6.63 6.32
CA THR A 41 7.25 -5.80 7.48
C THR A 41 6.04 -5.03 8.03
N GLU A 42 6.16 -4.49 9.26
CA GLU A 42 5.15 -3.59 9.82
C GLU A 42 4.88 -2.38 8.90
N ALA A 43 5.90 -1.89 8.18
CA ALA A 43 5.74 -0.79 7.22
C ALA A 43 4.74 -1.13 6.10
N PHE A 44 4.69 -2.39 5.67
CA PHE A 44 3.68 -2.86 4.73
C PHE A 44 2.29 -2.94 5.37
N ILE A 45 2.20 -3.43 6.60
CA ILE A 45 0.93 -3.52 7.35
C ILE A 45 0.35 -2.12 7.57
N GLU A 46 1.14 -1.14 7.99
CA GLU A 46 0.72 0.25 8.12
C GLU A 46 0.28 0.87 6.78
N TYR A 47 0.95 0.51 5.69
CA TYR A 47 0.56 0.93 4.35
C TYR A 47 -0.80 0.36 3.92
N LEU A 48 -1.07 -0.91 4.22
CA LEU A 48 -2.28 -1.63 3.80
C LEU A 48 -3.49 -1.43 4.69
N ARG A 49 -3.30 -1.30 6.01
CA ARG A 49 -4.38 -1.21 6.99
C ARG A 49 -5.49 -0.21 6.63
N PRO A 50 -5.20 1.01 6.13
CA PRO A 50 -6.27 1.93 5.74
C PRO A 50 -6.87 1.64 4.35
N LEU A 51 -6.26 0.77 3.55
CA LEU A 51 -6.71 0.42 2.19
C LEU A 51 -7.69 -0.76 2.18
N THR A 52 -7.53 -1.72 3.09
CA THR A 52 -8.23 -3.01 3.04
C THR A 52 -9.57 -3.04 3.77
N GLY A 53 -9.88 -2.04 4.60
CA GLY A 53 -11.05 -2.09 5.48
C GLY A 53 -10.94 -3.21 6.52
N GLU A 54 -12.08 -3.66 7.05
CA GLU A 54 -12.12 -4.78 8.01
C GLU A 54 -11.74 -6.09 7.32
N LEU A 55 -10.65 -6.72 7.80
CA LEU A 55 -10.22 -8.02 7.32
C LEU A 55 -11.05 -9.12 7.98
N PRO A 56 -11.44 -10.18 7.23
CA PRO A 56 -12.07 -11.34 7.82
C PRO A 56 -11.10 -12.00 8.81
N LYS A 57 -11.63 -12.45 9.95
CA LYS A 57 -10.83 -13.20 10.92
C LYS A 57 -10.47 -14.55 10.31
N PRO A 58 -9.21 -14.99 10.40
CA PRO A 58 -8.84 -16.32 9.94
C PRO A 58 -9.64 -17.35 10.75
N GLU A 59 -10.51 -18.09 10.06
CA GLU A 59 -11.30 -19.17 10.65
C GLU A 59 -10.44 -20.44 10.56
N ARG A 60 -10.16 -21.06 11.71
CA ARG A 60 -9.43 -22.33 11.75
C ARG A 60 -10.32 -23.44 11.22
N LEU A 61 -9.81 -24.20 10.23
CA LEU A 61 -10.35 -25.51 9.86
C LEU A 61 -9.99 -26.56 10.91
#